data_AF-A0A6F8XRG8-F1
#
_entry.id   AF-A0A6F8XRG8-F1
#
_cell.length_a   1.000
_cell.length_b   1.000
_cell.length_c   1.000
_cell.angle_alpha   90.00
_cell.angle_beta   90.00
_cell.angle_gamma   90.00
#
_symmetry.space_group_name_H-M   'P 1'
#
loop_
_entity.id
_entity.type
_entity.pdbx_description
1 polymer ?
#
loop_
_entity_poly.entity_id
_entity_poly.type
_entity_poly.pdbx_seq_one_letter_code
_entity_poly.pdbx_strand_id
1 'polypeptide(L)'
;MAAPLAVRDGRVVDVTAPPPLPAPVAAAVVTLARELAARPFQAPDATRLAALGLGRRELAAAERAGTLLRVTEGVVLLPGAEERAAELLAALPQPFTLSEARQALRTTRRVAVPLLELLDRRRLTRRLPDDRRAVV
;
A
#
# COMPACT_ATOMS: atom_id res chain seq x y z
N MET A 1 -21.10 23.42 13.57
CA MET A 1 -19.66 23.14 13.69
C MET A 1 -18.98 23.62 12.43
N ALA A 2 -18.25 24.75 12.49
CA ALA A 2 -17.54 25.29 11.33
C ALA A 2 -16.23 24.50 11.10
N ALA A 3 -16.01 24.02 9.88
CA ALA A 3 -14.79 23.33 9.50
C ALA A 3 -13.59 24.31 9.58
N PRO A 4 -12.43 23.90 10.13
CA PRO A 4 -11.25 24.75 10.20
C PRO A 4 -10.65 24.93 8.80
N LEU A 5 -10.93 26.06 8.18
CA LEU A 5 -10.35 26.45 6.90
C LEU A 5 -9.13 27.33 7.17
N ALA A 6 -7.99 27.05 6.52
CA ALA A 6 -6.82 27.92 6.56
C ALA A 6 -6.47 28.42 5.16
N VAL A 7 -6.02 29.67 5.07
CA VAL A 7 -5.60 30.30 3.81
C VAL A 7 -4.09 30.11 3.63
N ARG A 8 -3.67 29.49 2.52
CA ARG A 8 -2.27 29.45 2.06
C ARG A 8 -2.23 29.92 0.60
N ASP A 9 -1.40 30.91 0.30
CA ASP A 9 -1.22 31.51 -1.04
C ASP A 9 -2.53 31.98 -1.71
N GLY A 10 -3.51 32.43 -0.93
CA GLY A 10 -4.81 32.90 -1.44
C GLY A 10 -5.82 31.80 -1.77
N ARG A 11 -5.54 30.52 -1.47
CA ARG A 11 -6.53 29.44 -1.51
C ARG A 11 -6.95 29.03 -0.11
N VAL A 12 -8.26 28.90 0.07
CA VAL A 12 -8.85 28.22 1.22
C VAL A 12 -8.62 26.72 1.03
N VAL A 13 -7.82 26.12 1.90
CA VAL A 13 -7.63 24.67 1.96
C VAL A 13 -8.29 24.14 3.23
N ASP A 14 -8.99 23.01 3.08
CA ASP A 14 -9.41 22.23 4.22
C ASP A 14 -8.16 21.68 4.90
N VAL A 15 -7.90 22.06 6.15
CA VAL A 15 -6.72 21.61 6.90
C VAL A 15 -6.84 20.15 7.36
N THR A 16 -8.03 19.57 7.24
CA THR A 16 -8.28 18.15 7.49
C THR A 16 -8.06 17.30 6.24
N ALA A 17 -8.06 17.93 5.05
CA ALA A 17 -7.73 17.26 3.80
C ALA A 17 -6.20 17.16 3.63
N PRO A 18 -5.69 16.04 3.11
CA PRO A 18 -4.29 15.94 2.74
C PRO A 18 -3.91 17.05 1.75
N PRO A 19 -2.69 17.61 1.83
CA PRO A 19 -2.26 18.61 0.86
C PRO A 19 -2.34 18.02 -0.56
N PRO A 20 -2.85 18.80 -1.54
CA PRO A 20 -2.99 18.29 -2.90
C PRO A 20 -1.63 17.87 -3.45
N LEU A 21 -1.57 16.68 -4.03
CA LEU A 21 -0.37 16.18 -4.70
C LEU A 21 -0.01 17.12 -5.86
N PRO A 22 1.28 17.44 -6.07
CA PRO A 22 1.71 18.14 -7.28
C PRO A 22 1.20 17.40 -8.52
N ALA A 23 0.69 18.13 -9.52
CA ALA A 23 0.04 17.54 -10.69
C ALA A 23 0.85 16.43 -11.40
N PRO A 24 2.19 16.53 -11.55
CA PRO A 24 3.00 15.44 -12.11
C PRO A 24 2.97 14.17 -11.25
N VAL A 25 3.01 14.32 -9.92
CA VAL A 25 2.93 13.20 -8.97
C VAL A 25 1.56 12.55 -9.02
N ALA A 26 0.49 13.35 -9.05
CA ALA A 26 -0.87 12.84 -9.18
C ALA A 26 -1.05 12.01 -10.47
N ALA A 27 -0.56 12.49 -11.61
CA ALA A 27 -0.61 11.76 -12.88
C ALA A 27 0.19 10.45 -12.85
N ALA A 28 1.37 10.46 -12.21
CA ALA A 28 2.18 9.27 -12.01
C ALA A 28 1.48 8.23 -11.11
N VAL A 29 0.85 8.68 -10.02
CA VAL A 29 0.06 7.83 -9.12
C VAL A 29 -1.14 7.23 -9.84
N VAL A 30 -1.84 7.99 -10.69
CA VAL A 30 -2.96 7.46 -11.49
C VAL A 30 -2.49 6.36 -12.45
N THR A 31 -1.35 6.56 -13.12
CA THR A 31 -0.75 5.55 -14.00
C THR A 31 -0.41 4.28 -13.22
N LEU A 32 0.29 4.43 -12.10
CA LEU A 32 0.64 3.32 -11.21
C LEU A 32 -0.61 2.60 -10.67
N ALA A 33 -1.63 3.35 -10.29
CA ALA A 33 -2.87 2.78 -9.75
C ALA A 33 -3.58 1.90 -10.78
N ARG A 34 -3.58 2.30 -12.06
CA ARG A 34 -4.12 1.48 -13.15
C ARG A 34 -3.33 0.19 -13.35
N GLU A 35 -2.00 0.25 -13.25
CA GLU A 35 -1.14 -0.94 -13.33
C GLU A 35 -1.41 -1.92 -12.18
N LEU A 36 -1.50 -1.40 -10.96
CA LEU A 36 -1.76 -2.19 -9.76
C LEU A 36 -3.20 -2.72 -9.71
N ALA A 37 -4.18 -2.02 -10.27
CA ALA A 37 -5.56 -2.52 -10.31
C ALA A 37 -5.68 -3.88 -11.02
N ALA A 38 -4.87 -4.12 -12.06
CA ALA A 38 -4.84 -5.40 -12.73
C ALA A 38 -4.11 -6.50 -11.92
N ARG A 39 -3.10 -6.11 -11.13
CA ARG A 39 -2.23 -7.03 -10.37
C ARG A 39 -1.91 -6.43 -8.99
N PRO A 40 -2.86 -6.50 -8.03
CA PRO A 40 -2.83 -5.68 -6.81
C PRO A 40 -1.61 -5.88 -5.91
N PHE A 41 -1.01 -7.07 -5.94
CA PHE A 41 0.14 -7.43 -5.12
C PHE A 41 1.46 -7.50 -5.91
N GLN A 42 1.47 -7.08 -7.18
CA GLN A 42 2.69 -6.97 -7.97
C GLN A 42 3.24 -5.55 -7.89
N ALA A 43 3.79 -5.22 -6.71
CA ALA A 43 4.45 -3.93 -6.49
C ALA A 43 5.54 -3.69 -7.56
N PRO A 44 5.56 -2.52 -8.22
CA PRO A 44 6.61 -2.19 -9.17
C PRO A 44 8.00 -2.20 -8.52
N ASP A 45 9.01 -2.35 -9.35
CA ASP A 45 10.40 -2.18 -8.93
C ASP A 45 10.83 -0.70 -8.91
N ALA A 46 12.03 -0.45 -8.38
CA ALA A 46 12.56 0.91 -8.26
C ALA A 46 12.74 1.59 -9.64
N THR A 47 13.11 0.83 -10.67
CA THR A 47 13.29 1.36 -12.03
C THR A 47 11.97 1.87 -12.59
N ARG A 48 10.87 1.11 -12.43
CA ARG A 48 9.54 1.52 -12.88
C ARG A 48 9.05 2.74 -12.11
N LEU A 49 9.25 2.78 -10.79
CA LEU A 49 8.90 3.95 -9.97
C LEU A 49 9.68 5.19 -10.41
N ALA A 50 10.99 5.06 -10.64
CA ALA A 50 11.83 6.15 -11.13
C ALA A 50 11.39 6.64 -12.52
N ALA A 51 11.01 5.73 -13.43
CA ALA A 51 10.50 6.09 -14.76
C ALA A 51 9.17 6.86 -14.70
N LEU A 52 8.38 6.66 -13.65
CA LEU A 52 7.17 7.45 -13.37
C LEU A 52 7.46 8.76 -12.61
N GLY A 53 8.72 9.05 -12.28
CA GLY A 53 9.09 10.20 -11.45
C GLY A 53 8.70 10.05 -9.98
N LEU A 54 8.44 8.82 -9.52
CA LEU A 54 8.04 8.52 -8.15
C LEU A 54 9.26 8.17 -7.29
N GLY A 55 9.90 9.19 -6.75
CA GLY A 55 10.97 9.07 -5.76
C GLY A 55 10.45 8.91 -4.32
N ARG A 56 11.36 8.88 -3.35
CA ARG A 56 11.01 8.72 -1.92
C ARG A 56 10.04 9.80 -1.42
N ARG A 57 10.25 11.05 -1.84
CA ARG A 57 9.44 12.20 -1.39
C ARG A 57 8.04 12.15 -1.99
N GLU A 58 7.95 11.81 -3.27
CA GLU A 58 6.70 11.70 -4.03
C GLU A 58 5.85 10.55 -3.49
N LEU A 59 6.46 9.39 -3.23
CA LEU A 59 5.79 8.25 -2.61
C LEU A 59 5.31 8.56 -1.19
N ALA A 60 6.10 9.29 -0.39
CA ALA A 60 5.68 9.73 0.94
C ALA A 60 4.56 10.78 0.90
N ALA A 61 4.52 11.61 -0.14
CA ALA A 61 3.39 12.52 -0.36
C ALA A 61 2.13 11.75 -0.76
N ALA A 62 2.25 10.78 -1.68
CA ALA A 62 1.14 9.94 -2.13
C ALA A 62 0.54 9.08 -1.00
N GLU A 63 1.39 8.55 -0.12
CA GLU A 63 0.99 7.85 1.11
C GLU A 63 0.21 8.77 2.06
N ARG A 64 0.74 9.97 2.35
CA ARG A 64 0.03 10.96 3.19
C ARG A 64 -1.28 11.44 2.59
N ALA A 65 -1.37 11.44 1.25
CA ALA A 65 -2.59 11.72 0.52
C ALA A 65 -3.60 10.55 0.49
N GLY A 66 -3.24 9.39 1.05
CA GLY A 66 -4.10 8.19 1.07
C GLY A 66 -4.28 7.56 -0.31
N THR A 67 -3.42 7.87 -1.27
CA THR A 67 -3.54 7.40 -2.67
C THR A 67 -2.69 6.16 -2.96
N LEU A 68 -1.70 5.88 -2.10
CA LEU A 68 -0.87 4.69 -2.15
C LEU A 68 -0.64 4.18 -0.72
N LEU A 69 -0.43 2.87 -0.59
CA LEU A 69 0.05 2.23 0.62
C LEU A 69 1.54 1.96 0.49
N ARG A 70 2.36 2.41 1.44
CA ARG A 70 3.76 1.99 1.54
C ARG A 70 3.88 0.84 2.54
N VAL A 71 4.19 -0.34 2.03
CA VAL A 71 4.34 -1.55 2.87
C VAL A 71 5.71 -1.57 3.55
N THR A 72 6.75 -1.24 2.78
CA THR A 72 8.12 -1.02 3.22
C THR A 72 8.84 -0.15 2.19
N GLU A 73 10.14 0.11 2.36
CA GLU A 73 10.94 0.80 1.37
C GLU A 73 10.94 0.05 0.03
N GLY A 74 10.56 0.73 -1.05
CA GLY A 74 10.52 0.17 -2.41
C GLY A 74 9.37 -0.82 -2.67
N VAL A 75 8.43 -1.00 -1.74
CA VAL A 75 7.21 -1.80 -1.94
C VAL A 75 5.99 -0.92 -1.68
N VAL A 76 5.30 -0.58 -2.76
CA VAL A 76 4.09 0.24 -2.74
C VAL A 76 2.93 -0.51 -3.38
N LEU A 77 1.76 -0.43 -2.77
CA LEU A 77 0.51 -1.04 -3.22
C LEU A 77 -0.60 0.01 -3.24
N LEU A 78 -1.79 -0.38 -3.68
CA LEU A 78 -2.98 0.46 -3.55
C LEU A 78 -3.46 0.52 -2.10
N PRO A 79 -4.12 1.61 -1.67
CA PRO A 79 -4.84 1.64 -0.41
C PRO A 79 -5.86 0.50 -0.34
N GLY A 80 -6.02 -0.12 0.82
CA GLY A 80 -6.92 -1.27 1.00
C GLY A 80 -6.31 -2.62 0.61
N ALA A 81 -5.06 -2.64 0.13
CA ALA A 81 -4.38 -3.88 -0.23
C ALA A 81 -4.17 -4.80 0.98
N GLU A 82 -4.06 -4.24 2.18
CA GLU A 82 -3.89 -4.97 3.42
C GLU A 82 -5.15 -5.75 3.81
N GLU A 83 -6.33 -5.13 3.79
CA GLU A 83 -7.61 -5.82 4.00
C GLU A 83 -7.86 -6.84 2.89
N ARG A 84 -7.61 -6.46 1.63
CA ARG A 84 -7.78 -7.37 0.49
C ARG A 84 -6.85 -8.59 0.56
N ALA A 85 -5.62 -8.40 1.05
CA ALA A 85 -4.71 -9.51 1.27
C ALA A 85 -5.23 -10.45 2.36
N ALA A 86 -5.71 -9.90 3.48
CA ALA A 86 -6.28 -10.69 4.57
C ALA A 86 -7.48 -11.53 4.09
N GLU A 87 -8.39 -10.95 3.31
CA GLU A 87 -9.52 -11.67 2.70
C GLU A 87 -9.07 -12.87 1.86
N LEU A 88 -8.08 -12.67 0.99
CA LEU A 88 -7.58 -13.74 0.12
C LEU A 88 -6.82 -14.83 0.91
N LEU A 89 -6.10 -14.43 1.95
CA LEU A 89 -5.39 -15.36 2.82
C LEU A 89 -6.34 -16.16 3.72
N ALA A 90 -7.50 -15.60 4.07
CA ALA A 90 -8.52 -16.29 4.86
C ALA A 90 -9.14 -17.48 4.10
N ALA A 91 -9.07 -17.47 2.77
CA ALA A 91 -9.53 -18.58 1.93
C ALA A 91 -8.55 -19.78 1.92
N LEU A 92 -7.35 -19.64 2.47
CA LEU A 92 -6.39 -20.74 2.59
C LEU A 92 -6.68 -21.62 3.81
N PRO A 93 -6.29 -22.91 3.79
CA PRO A 93 -6.19 -23.70 5.01
C PRO A 93 -5.31 -22.99 6.05
N GLN A 94 -5.81 -22.88 7.28
CA GLN A 94 -5.10 -22.22 8.37
C GLN A 94 -4.43 -23.26 9.29
N PRO A 95 -3.20 -23.01 9.78
CA PRO A 95 -2.35 -21.88 9.42
C PRO A 95 -1.60 -22.12 8.09
N PHE A 96 -1.29 -21.04 7.37
CA PHE A 96 -0.58 -21.08 6.09
C PHE A 96 0.90 -20.70 6.23
N THR A 97 1.69 -21.17 5.28
CA THR A 97 3.11 -20.85 5.10
C THR A 97 3.30 -19.59 4.24
N LEU A 98 4.49 -18.99 4.29
CA LEU A 98 4.87 -17.89 3.39
C LEU A 98 4.74 -18.28 1.90
N SER A 99 5.05 -19.53 1.56
CA SER A 99 4.97 -20.02 0.18
C SER A 99 3.53 -20.06 -0.32
N GLU A 100 2.59 -20.54 0.49
CA GLU A 100 1.15 -20.55 0.17
C GLU A 100 0.60 -19.13 0.04
N ALA A 101 0.95 -18.23 0.97
CA ALA A 101 0.56 -16.83 0.89
C ALA A 101 1.06 -16.17 -0.41
N ARG A 102 2.33 -16.42 -0.79
CA ARG A 102 2.92 -15.90 -2.02
C ARG A 102 2.18 -16.39 -3.26
N GLN A 103 1.79 -17.66 -3.29
CA GLN A 103 1.04 -18.26 -4.39
C GLN A 103 -0.38 -17.68 -4.47
N ALA A 104 -1.09 -17.61 -3.35
CA ALA A 104 -2.44 -17.07 -3.25
C ALA A 104 -2.51 -15.61 -3.72
N LEU A 105 -1.56 -14.78 -3.26
CA LEU A 105 -1.47 -13.37 -3.64
C LEU A 105 -0.79 -13.14 -4.99
N ARG A 106 -0.34 -14.21 -5.68
CA ARG A 106 0.36 -14.16 -6.97
C ARG A 106 1.49 -13.13 -7.01
N THR A 107 2.30 -13.14 -5.96
CA THR A 107 3.36 -12.16 -5.75
C THR A 107 4.73 -12.82 -5.53
N THR A 108 5.74 -12.03 -5.17
CA THR A 108 7.10 -12.49 -4.89
C THR A 108 7.41 -12.40 -3.40
N ARG A 109 8.49 -13.06 -2.95
CA ARG A 109 8.93 -12.98 -1.55
C ARG A 109 9.23 -11.54 -1.11
N ARG A 110 9.81 -10.72 -2.01
CA ARG A 110 10.12 -9.29 -1.79
C ARG A 110 8.90 -8.49 -1.34
N VAL A 111 7.70 -8.87 -1.81
CA VAL A 111 6.45 -8.19 -1.48
C VAL A 111 5.68 -8.94 -0.39
N ALA A 112 5.62 -10.27 -0.46
CA ALA A 112 4.85 -11.08 0.49
C ALA A 112 5.35 -10.93 1.94
N VAL A 113 6.66 -10.96 2.17
CA VAL A 113 7.23 -10.85 3.53
C VAL A 113 6.85 -9.52 4.19
N PRO A 114 7.16 -8.35 3.62
CA PRO A 114 6.82 -7.08 4.28
C PRO A 114 5.30 -6.85 4.35
N LEU A 115 4.52 -7.39 3.39
CA LEU A 115 3.07 -7.33 3.47
C LEU A 115 2.54 -8.13 4.67
N LEU A 116 2.98 -9.37 4.85
CA LEU A 116 2.59 -10.20 5.98
C LEU A 116 3.03 -9.59 7.33
N GLU A 117 4.22 -8.98 7.39
CA GLU A 117 4.65 -8.21 8.57
C GLU A 117 3.78 -6.97 8.84
N LEU A 118 3.29 -6.30 7.80
CA LEU A 118 2.30 -5.23 7.93
C LEU A 118 0.98 -5.79 8.47
N LEU A 119 0.49 -6.91 7.93
CA LEU A 119 -0.75 -7.54 8.38
C LEU A 119 -0.68 -7.95 9.87
N ASP A 120 0.46 -8.46 10.33
CA ASP A 120 0.66 -8.76 11.76
C ASP A 120 0.58 -7.52 12.64
N ARG A 121 1.28 -6.45 12.23
CA ARG A 121 1.28 -5.17 12.97
C ARG A 121 -0.13 -4.59 13.05
N ARG A 122 -0.95 -4.82 12.03
CA ARG A 122 -2.37 -4.43 11.98
C ARG A 122 -3.32 -5.45 12.59
N ARG A 123 -2.81 -6.56 13.14
CA ARG A 123 -3.61 -7.66 13.72
C ARG A 123 -4.62 -8.28 12.74
N LEU A 124 -4.32 -8.23 11.45
CA LEU A 124 -5.07 -8.94 10.40
C LEU A 124 -4.58 -10.38 10.24
N THR A 125 -3.30 -10.61 10.57
CA THR A 125 -2.72 -11.95 10.71
C THR A 125 -1.96 -12.07 12.02
N ARG A 126 -1.62 -13.30 12.39
CA ARG A 126 -0.73 -13.59 13.50
C ARG A 126 0.27 -14.67 13.10
N ARG A 127 1.56 -14.39 13.29
CA ARG A 127 2.64 -15.40 13.20
C ARG A 127 2.60 -16.34 14.41
N LEU A 128 2.72 -17.63 14.15
CA LEU A 128 2.77 -18.72 15.13
C LEU A 128 4.23 -19.11 15.45
N PRO A 129 4.48 -19.91 16.50
CA PRO A 129 5.84 -20.33 16.88
C PRO A 129 6.58 -21.16 15.82
N ASP A 130 5.85 -21.79 14.90
CA ASP A 130 6.36 -22.63 13.82
C ASP A 130 6.54 -21.87 12.48
N ASP A 131 6.57 -20.54 12.54
CA ASP A 131 6.67 -19.61 11.41
C ASP A 131 5.49 -19.60 10.42
N ARG A 132 4.47 -20.44 10.64
CA ARG A 132 3.20 -20.32 9.93
C ARG A 132 2.40 -19.14 10.46
N ARG A 133 1.37 -18.76 9.71
CA ARG A 133 0.50 -17.63 10.02
C ARG A 133 -0.96 -18.04 9.95
N ALA A 134 -1.77 -17.41 10.78
CA ALA A 134 -3.22 -17.50 10.68
C ALA A 134 -3.82 -16.10 10.50
N VAL A 135 -4.92 -15.99 9.76
CA VAL A 135 -5.79 -14.81 9.81
C VAL A 135 -6.43 -14.72 11.20
N VAL A 136 -6.58 -13.50 11.73
CA VAL A 136 -7.12 -13.21 13.06
C VAL A 136 -8.63 -12.99 13.00
#